data_AF-I2NJ16-F1
#
_entry.id   AF-I2NJ16-F1
#
_cell.length_a   1.000
_cell.length_b   1.000
_cell.length_c   1.000
_cell.angle_alpha   90.00
_cell.angle_beta   90.00
_cell.angle_gamma   90.00
#
_symmetry.space_group_name_H-M   'P 1'
#
loop_
_entity.id
_entity.type
_entity.pdbx_description
1 polymer ?
#
loop_
_entity_poly.entity_id
_entity_poly.type
_entity_poly.pdbx_seq_one_letter_code
_entity_poly.pdbx_strand_id
1 'polypeptide(L)'
;MEKSLPPKPSISEVNKYLNEWKNLEGYTSQEEALNKLFLELLPGNSEIADILLKASCLNDFYSTRIFDIYPVAKHILSVKELDKRLKAGDIKLVCELGNVKIGDNKRYFYSFATKYCSHHNPIYFPIYDSYVEKVLVYFNKVDKFSSFRTKDLKDYRKFKGILLDFQRYYKLERFYLKEIDQISLVIR
;
A
#
# COMPACT_ATOMS: atom_id res chain seq x y z
N MET A 1 14.19 27.75 -0.98
CA MET A 1 13.06 27.51 -1.89
C MET A 1 11.82 27.29 -1.03
N GLU A 2 10.84 28.19 -1.09
CA GLU A 2 9.53 27.95 -0.49
C GLU A 2 8.95 26.68 -1.10
N LYS A 3 8.69 25.67 -0.28
CA LYS A 3 7.92 24.51 -0.73
C LYS A 3 6.50 25.01 -1.00
N SER A 4 6.10 25.01 -2.27
CA SER A 4 4.70 25.25 -2.63
C SER A 4 3.82 24.25 -1.88
N LEU A 5 2.75 24.74 -1.28
CA LEU A 5 1.78 23.90 -0.59
C LEU A 5 1.12 22.97 -1.62
N PRO A 6 0.87 21.69 -1.30
CA PRO A 6 0.17 20.81 -2.21
C PRO A 6 -1.24 21.34 -2.47
N PRO A 7 -1.75 21.25 -3.71
CA PRO A 7 -3.08 21.74 -4.06
C PRO A 7 -4.15 20.96 -3.29
N LYS A 8 -5.27 21.63 -3.00
CA LYS A 8 -6.38 21.01 -2.26
C LYS A 8 -6.91 19.79 -3.04
N PRO A 9 -7.06 18.61 -2.41
CA PRO A 9 -7.57 17.42 -3.07
C PRO A 9 -8.94 17.70 -3.67
N SER A 10 -9.07 17.37 -4.94
CA SER A 10 -10.30 17.51 -5.70
C SER A 10 -10.30 16.51 -6.82
N ILE A 11 -11.48 16.25 -7.38
CA ILE A 11 -11.66 15.43 -8.57
C ILE A 11 -10.68 15.80 -9.71
N SER A 12 -10.50 17.11 -9.96
CA SER A 12 -9.61 17.59 -11.02
C SER A 12 -8.14 17.24 -10.71
N GLU A 13 -7.72 17.47 -9.47
CA GLU A 13 -6.35 17.14 -9.05
C GLU A 13 -6.08 15.63 -9.13
N VAL A 14 -7.01 14.79 -8.68
CA VAL A 14 -6.84 13.33 -8.80
C VAL A 14 -6.67 12.92 -10.27
N ASN A 15 -7.54 13.38 -11.18
CA ASN A 15 -7.42 13.02 -12.60
C ASN A 15 -6.11 13.53 -13.21
N LYS A 16 -5.67 14.73 -12.85
CA LYS A 16 -4.40 15.30 -13.28
C LYS A 16 -3.24 14.39 -12.86
N TYR A 17 -3.20 13.99 -11.59
CA TYR A 17 -2.14 13.12 -11.09
C TYR A 17 -2.18 11.72 -11.68
N LEU A 18 -3.37 11.14 -11.89
CA LEU A 18 -3.51 9.87 -12.59
C LEU A 18 -2.98 9.96 -14.03
N ASN A 19 -3.18 11.10 -14.70
CA ASN A 19 -2.65 11.32 -16.05
C ASN A 19 -1.13 11.52 -16.06
N GLU A 20 -0.58 12.28 -15.10
CA GLU A 20 0.87 12.43 -14.93
C GLU A 20 1.54 11.09 -14.62
N TRP A 21 0.93 10.28 -13.74
CA TRP A 21 1.44 8.96 -13.38
C TRP A 21 1.57 8.04 -14.60
N LYS A 22 0.60 8.07 -15.53
CA LYS A 22 0.67 7.30 -16.79
C LYS A 22 1.88 7.62 -17.67
N ASN A 23 2.48 8.81 -17.50
CA ASN A 23 3.65 9.24 -18.25
C ASN A 23 4.98 8.96 -17.52
N LEU A 24 4.92 8.40 -16.29
CA LEU A 24 6.11 7.99 -15.54
C LEU A 24 6.53 6.58 -15.93
N GLU A 25 7.12 6.44 -17.13
CA GLU A 25 7.43 5.15 -17.79
C GLU A 25 8.05 4.11 -16.83
N GLY A 26 9.05 4.50 -16.02
CA GLY A 26 9.68 3.58 -15.08
C GLY A 26 8.72 3.04 -14.01
N TYR A 27 7.87 3.89 -13.43
CA TYR A 27 6.92 3.47 -12.39
C TYR A 27 5.76 2.68 -12.97
N THR A 28 5.25 3.08 -14.15
CA THR A 28 4.15 2.36 -14.81
C THR A 28 4.59 0.98 -15.25
N SER A 29 5.78 0.83 -15.85
CA SER A 29 6.31 -0.49 -16.25
C SER A 29 6.56 -1.40 -15.05
N GLN A 30 7.02 -0.87 -13.92
CA GLN A 30 7.18 -1.66 -12.69
C GLN A 30 5.84 -2.14 -12.13
N GLU A 31 4.83 -1.27 -12.08
CA GLU A 31 3.49 -1.62 -11.62
C GLU A 31 2.80 -2.62 -12.56
N GLU A 32 2.95 -2.47 -13.88
CA GLU A 32 2.47 -3.43 -14.88
C GLU A 32 3.13 -4.79 -14.73
N ALA A 33 4.45 -4.82 -14.53
CA ALA A 33 5.19 -6.06 -14.29
C ALA A 33 4.72 -6.77 -13.01
N LEU A 34 4.45 -6.02 -11.93
CA LEU A 34 3.90 -6.59 -10.71
C LEU A 34 2.47 -7.09 -10.90
N ASN A 35 1.61 -6.35 -11.61
CA ASN A 35 0.26 -6.81 -11.92
C ASN A 35 0.29 -8.11 -12.71
N LYS A 36 1.14 -8.19 -13.74
CA LYS A 36 1.34 -9.43 -14.51
C LYS A 36 1.82 -10.58 -13.62
N LEU A 37 2.78 -10.32 -12.73
CA LEU A 37 3.32 -11.33 -11.82
C LEU A 37 2.26 -11.85 -10.83
N PHE A 38 1.52 -10.95 -10.20
CA PHE A 38 0.57 -11.28 -9.12
C PHE A 38 -0.80 -11.75 -9.63
N LEU A 39 -1.23 -11.35 -10.82
CA LEU A 39 -2.60 -11.61 -11.30
C LEU A 39 -2.66 -12.64 -12.42
N GLU A 40 -1.61 -12.75 -13.24
CA GLU A 40 -1.58 -13.63 -14.41
C GLU A 40 -0.66 -14.84 -14.19
N LEU A 41 0.59 -14.58 -13.80
CA LEU A 41 1.60 -15.65 -13.72
C LEU A 41 1.48 -16.46 -12.44
N LEU A 42 1.42 -15.80 -11.28
CA LEU A 42 1.53 -16.42 -9.95
C LEU A 42 0.41 -15.98 -8.99
N PRO A 43 -0.88 -16.23 -9.32
CA PRO A 43 -2.01 -15.71 -8.55
C PRO A 43 -2.14 -16.27 -7.13
N GLY A 44 -1.65 -17.50 -6.89
CA GLY A 44 -1.75 -18.19 -5.61
C GLY A 44 -0.59 -17.93 -4.66
N ASN A 45 -0.71 -18.46 -3.44
CA ASN A 45 0.30 -18.37 -2.38
C ASN A 45 0.63 -19.73 -1.74
N SER A 46 0.54 -20.82 -2.51
CA SER A 46 0.80 -22.19 -2.02
C SER A 46 2.23 -22.67 -2.22
N GLU A 47 2.99 -22.04 -3.12
CA GLU A 47 4.34 -22.46 -3.49
C GLU A 47 5.40 -21.45 -3.03
N ILE A 48 6.46 -21.93 -2.39
CA ILE A 48 7.53 -21.07 -1.86
C ILE A 48 8.25 -20.30 -2.96
N ALA A 49 8.46 -20.92 -4.13
CA ALA A 49 9.13 -20.31 -5.28
C ALA A 49 8.33 -19.11 -5.79
N ASP A 50 7.01 -19.26 -5.90
CA ASP A 50 6.11 -18.21 -6.38
C ASP A 50 6.09 -17.03 -5.41
N ILE A 51 6.01 -17.33 -4.11
CA ILE A 51 6.05 -16.30 -3.07
C ILE A 51 7.39 -15.57 -3.06
N LEU A 52 8.52 -16.28 -3.24
CA LEU A 52 9.84 -15.67 -3.33
C LEU A 52 9.94 -14.71 -4.51
N LEU A 53 9.45 -15.08 -5.70
CA LEU A 53 9.42 -14.20 -6.87
C LEU A 53 8.59 -12.96 -6.59
N LYS A 54 7.35 -13.13 -6.13
CA LYS A 54 6.45 -12.02 -5.78
C LYS A 54 7.05 -11.10 -4.73
N ALA A 55 7.54 -11.65 -3.62
CA ALA A 55 8.08 -10.88 -2.52
C ALA A 55 9.37 -10.13 -2.92
N SER A 56 10.24 -10.76 -3.72
CA SER A 56 11.49 -10.14 -4.19
C SER A 56 11.22 -8.99 -5.14
N CYS A 57 10.40 -9.20 -6.18
CA CYS A 57 10.04 -8.15 -7.13
C CYS A 57 9.31 -6.99 -6.44
N LEU A 58 8.36 -7.29 -5.54
CA LEU A 58 7.65 -6.25 -4.79
C LEU A 58 8.60 -5.46 -3.88
N ASN A 59 9.50 -6.14 -3.16
CA ASN A 59 10.46 -5.50 -2.27
C ASN A 59 11.40 -4.56 -3.03
N ASP A 60 11.84 -4.96 -4.21
CA ASP A 60 12.72 -4.17 -5.08
C ASP A 60 12.00 -2.94 -5.63
N PHE A 61 10.88 -3.13 -6.34
CA PHE A 61 10.18 -2.04 -7.03
C PHE A 61 9.57 -1.02 -6.06
N TYR A 62 9.09 -1.46 -4.90
CA TYR A 62 8.61 -0.55 -3.85
C TYR A 62 9.68 -0.15 -2.84
N SER A 63 10.92 -0.63 -3.00
CA SER A 63 12.04 -0.33 -2.11
C SER A 63 11.69 -0.52 -0.63
N THR A 64 11.07 -1.65 -0.28
CA THR A 64 10.57 -1.89 1.10
C THR A 64 11.69 -2.20 2.11
N ARG A 65 12.94 -2.30 1.63
CA ARG A 65 14.19 -2.48 2.41
C ARG A 65 14.20 -3.77 3.24
N ILE A 66 13.62 -4.84 2.71
CA ILE A 66 13.77 -6.19 3.26
C ILE A 66 15.08 -6.76 2.72
N PHE A 67 16.04 -7.03 3.61
CA PHE A 67 17.35 -7.57 3.23
C PHE A 67 17.35 -9.10 3.11
N ASP A 68 16.62 -9.77 4.00
CA ASP A 68 16.47 -11.22 3.97
C ASP A 68 15.02 -11.57 3.64
N ILE A 69 14.77 -11.87 2.36
CA ILE A 69 13.42 -12.09 1.84
C ILE A 69 12.91 -13.50 2.14
N TYR A 70 13.80 -14.47 2.38
CA TYR A 70 13.42 -15.87 2.55
C TYR A 70 12.55 -16.11 3.80
N PRO A 71 12.88 -15.59 5.00
CA PRO A 71 12.02 -15.67 6.18
C PRO A 71 10.64 -15.04 5.95
N VAL A 72 10.58 -13.95 5.17
CA VAL A 72 9.32 -13.29 4.82
C VAL A 72 8.48 -14.19 3.93
N ALA A 73 9.06 -14.76 2.88
CA ALA A 73 8.36 -15.70 1.99
C ALA A 73 7.89 -16.96 2.73
N LYS A 74 8.74 -17.53 3.59
CA LYS A 74 8.38 -18.69 4.43
C LYS A 74 7.25 -18.36 5.40
N HIS A 75 7.25 -17.15 5.97
CA HIS A 75 6.18 -16.69 6.85
C HIS A 75 4.85 -16.57 6.09
N ILE A 76 4.85 -15.95 4.91
CA ILE A 76 3.67 -15.84 4.04
C ILE A 76 3.09 -17.24 3.74
N LEU A 77 3.94 -18.19 3.35
CA LEU A 77 3.54 -19.57 3.05
C LEU A 77 2.87 -20.27 4.24
N SER A 78 3.27 -19.93 5.46
CA SER A 78 2.72 -20.52 6.68
C SER A 78 1.34 -19.99 7.09
N VAL A 79 0.89 -18.88 6.48
CA VAL A 79 -0.40 -18.27 6.83
C VAL A 79 -1.55 -19.11 6.31
N LYS A 80 -2.40 -19.56 7.24
CA LYS A 80 -3.54 -20.42 6.95
C LYS A 80 -4.60 -19.69 6.11
N GLU A 81 -5.06 -20.36 5.04
CA GLU A 81 -6.12 -19.88 4.13
C GLU A 81 -5.83 -18.50 3.52
N LEU A 82 -4.55 -18.21 3.22
CA LEU A 82 -4.11 -16.88 2.78
C LEU A 82 -4.89 -16.36 1.56
N ASP A 83 -4.97 -17.13 0.47
CA ASP A 83 -5.64 -16.71 -0.76
C ASP A 83 -7.13 -16.41 -0.54
N LYS A 84 -7.81 -17.26 0.23
CA LYS A 84 -9.22 -17.07 0.60
C LYS A 84 -9.41 -15.78 1.41
N ARG A 85 -8.53 -15.52 2.37
CA ARG A 85 -8.59 -14.34 3.25
C ARG A 85 -8.25 -13.05 2.50
N LEU A 86 -7.30 -13.09 1.56
CA LEU A 86 -6.99 -11.98 0.64
C LEU A 86 -8.21 -11.63 -0.22
N LYS A 87 -8.86 -12.64 -0.82
CA LYS A 87 -10.07 -12.44 -1.62
C LYS A 87 -11.22 -11.87 -0.78
N ALA A 88 -11.37 -12.32 0.46
CA ALA A 88 -12.40 -11.85 1.39
C ALA A 88 -12.12 -10.46 1.99
N GLY A 89 -10.95 -9.86 1.74
CA GLY A 89 -10.61 -8.55 2.29
C GLY A 89 -10.32 -8.56 3.79
N ASP A 90 -9.81 -9.67 4.34
CA ASP A 90 -9.47 -9.77 5.76
C ASP A 90 -8.27 -8.88 6.11
N ILE A 91 -8.58 -7.66 6.59
CA ILE A 91 -7.59 -6.64 6.93
C ILE A 91 -6.60 -7.07 8.04
N LYS A 92 -6.89 -8.14 8.80
CA LYS A 92 -5.94 -8.66 9.80
C LYS A 92 -4.68 -9.23 9.16
N LEU A 93 -4.76 -9.66 7.89
CA LEU A 93 -3.62 -10.18 7.14
C LEU A 93 -2.45 -9.20 7.06
N VAL A 94 -2.71 -7.89 7.00
CA VAL A 94 -1.61 -6.91 6.97
C VAL A 94 -0.75 -6.98 8.23
N CYS A 95 -1.39 -7.12 9.39
CA CYS A 95 -0.66 -7.28 10.64
C CYS A 95 0.04 -8.65 10.69
N GLU A 96 -0.67 -9.71 10.32
CA GLU A 96 -0.17 -11.07 10.36
C GLU A 96 1.04 -11.28 9.43
N LEU A 97 0.95 -10.89 8.16
CA LEU A 97 2.03 -10.98 7.17
C LEU A 97 3.21 -10.07 7.49
N GLY A 98 2.95 -8.90 8.08
CA GLY A 98 4.01 -7.95 8.41
C GLY A 98 4.87 -8.39 9.60
N ASN A 99 4.33 -9.17 10.55
CA ASN A 99 5.04 -9.58 11.76
C ASN A 99 5.87 -10.84 11.52
N VAL A 100 7.09 -10.65 11.02
CA VAL A 100 8.00 -11.74 10.64
C VAL A 100 9.07 -11.95 11.71
N LYS A 101 9.38 -13.21 12.02
CA LYS A 101 10.52 -13.61 12.85
C LYS A 101 11.75 -13.85 11.96
N ILE A 102 12.84 -13.12 12.21
CA ILE A 102 14.13 -13.28 11.53
C ILE A 102 15.19 -13.57 12.61
N GLY A 103 15.67 -14.82 12.64
CA GLY A 103 16.44 -15.32 13.78
C GLY A 103 15.61 -15.22 15.06
N ASP A 104 16.17 -14.62 16.11
CA ASP A 104 15.45 -14.38 17.37
C ASP A 104 14.65 -13.06 17.40
N ASN A 105 14.84 -12.21 16.39
CA ASN A 105 14.23 -10.90 16.34
C ASN A 105 12.86 -10.93 15.63
N LYS A 106 11.89 -10.20 16.17
CA LYS A 106 10.64 -9.89 15.47
C LYS A 106 10.79 -8.56 14.75
N ARG A 107 10.46 -8.51 13.47
CA ARG A 107 10.41 -7.28 12.66
C ARG A 107 9.02 -7.10 12.08
N TYR A 108 8.58 -5.84 12.03
CA TYR A 108 7.28 -5.49 11.45
C TYR A 108 7.44 -4.80 10.10
N PHE A 109 7.26 -5.56 9.01
CA PHE A 109 7.34 -5.10 7.63
C PHE A 109 6.00 -4.52 7.14
N TYR A 110 5.51 -3.49 7.84
CA TYR A 110 4.18 -2.93 7.61
C TYR A 110 3.94 -2.47 6.15
N SER A 111 4.84 -1.65 5.62
CA SER A 111 4.77 -1.15 4.24
C SER A 111 4.69 -2.29 3.22
N PHE A 112 5.55 -3.30 3.36
CA PHE A 112 5.54 -4.49 2.51
C PHE A 112 4.21 -5.24 2.61
N ALA A 113 3.71 -5.51 3.82
CA ALA A 113 2.49 -6.26 4.01
C ALA A 113 1.26 -5.58 3.38
N THR A 114 1.16 -4.24 3.47
CA THR A 114 0.07 -3.50 2.78
C THR A 114 0.15 -3.64 1.27
N LYS A 115 1.35 -3.56 0.68
CA LYS A 115 1.57 -3.67 -0.76
C LYS A 115 1.30 -5.07 -1.27
N TYR A 116 1.75 -6.09 -0.53
CA TYR A 116 1.51 -7.50 -0.85
C TYR A 116 0.02 -7.80 -0.88
N CYS A 117 -0.73 -7.35 0.15
CA CYS A 117 -2.18 -7.54 0.18
C CYS A 117 -2.89 -6.74 -0.93
N SER A 118 -2.44 -5.50 -1.21
CA SER A 118 -3.03 -4.66 -2.25
C SER A 118 -2.88 -5.25 -3.65
N HIS A 119 -1.73 -5.85 -3.98
CA HIS A 119 -1.55 -6.49 -5.30
C HIS A 119 -2.44 -7.71 -5.51
N HIS A 120 -2.87 -8.39 -4.44
CA HIS A 120 -3.87 -9.45 -4.51
C HIS A 120 -5.31 -8.92 -4.51
N ASN A 121 -5.58 -7.81 -3.80
CA ASN A 121 -6.92 -7.24 -3.71
C ASN A 121 -6.88 -5.72 -3.41
N PRO A 122 -6.78 -4.87 -4.45
CA PRO A 122 -6.55 -3.44 -4.28
C PRO A 122 -7.79 -2.68 -3.74
N ILE A 123 -8.98 -3.27 -3.86
CA ILE A 123 -10.23 -2.67 -3.39
C ILE A 123 -10.28 -2.65 -1.86
N TYR A 124 -9.87 -3.75 -1.22
CA TYR A 124 -9.98 -3.91 0.22
C TYR A 124 -8.73 -3.49 0.98
N PHE A 125 -7.57 -3.52 0.31
CA PHE A 125 -6.29 -3.26 0.94
C PHE A 125 -5.62 -2.00 0.40
N PRO A 126 -5.90 -0.80 0.96
CA PRO A 126 -5.14 0.40 0.65
C PRO A 126 -3.67 0.23 1.01
N ILE A 127 -2.79 0.88 0.24
CA ILE A 127 -1.35 0.80 0.44
C ILE A 127 -0.94 1.84 1.48
N TYR A 128 -0.11 1.41 2.43
CA TYR A 128 0.58 2.36 3.29
C TYR A 128 1.97 2.66 2.71
N ASP A 129 2.27 3.96 2.56
CA ASP A 129 3.63 4.45 2.37
C ASP A 129 3.84 5.80 3.08
N SER A 130 5.10 6.22 3.19
CA SER A 130 5.47 7.43 3.93
C SER A 130 4.96 8.72 3.29
N TYR A 131 4.69 8.75 1.99
CA TYR A 131 4.12 9.90 1.30
C TYR A 131 2.62 10.00 1.57
N VAL A 132 1.89 8.88 1.54
CA VAL A 132 0.48 8.85 1.98
C VAL A 132 0.35 9.38 3.41
N GLU A 133 1.23 8.96 4.33
CA GLU A 133 1.25 9.52 5.69
C GLU A 133 1.45 11.04 5.71
N LYS A 134 2.41 11.56 4.95
CA LYS A 134 2.67 13.02 4.87
C LYS A 134 1.45 13.78 4.36
N VAL A 135 0.79 13.26 3.33
CA VAL A 135 -0.42 13.86 2.73
C VAL A 135 -1.55 13.90 3.77
N LEU A 136 -1.85 12.77 4.41
CA LEU A 136 -2.91 12.69 5.42
C LEU A 136 -2.64 13.62 6.61
N VAL A 137 -1.40 13.64 7.12
CA VAL A 137 -1.01 14.52 8.23
C VAL A 137 -1.12 16.00 7.84
N TYR A 138 -0.62 16.37 6.66
CA TYR A 138 -0.66 17.74 6.18
C TYR A 138 -2.10 18.24 6.05
N PHE A 139 -2.94 17.52 5.30
CA PHE A 139 -4.33 17.93 5.08
C PHE A 139 -5.17 17.87 6.34
N ASN A 140 -4.87 16.97 7.28
CA ASN A 140 -5.58 16.96 8.56
C ASN A 140 -5.22 18.18 9.42
N LYS A 141 -3.99 18.69 9.31
CA LYS A 141 -3.59 19.94 10.00
C LYS A 141 -4.34 21.15 9.44
N VAL A 142 -4.55 21.20 8.12
CA VAL A 142 -5.21 22.31 7.43
C VAL A 142 -6.73 22.25 7.61
N ASP A 143 -7.33 21.11 7.29
CA ASP A 143 -8.77 20.97 7.10
C ASP A 143 -9.46 20.18 8.24
N LYS A 144 -8.70 19.51 9.12
CA LYS A 144 -9.22 18.72 10.25
C LYS A 144 -10.29 17.69 9.84
N PHE A 145 -10.06 16.99 8.74
CA PHE A 145 -11.02 16.04 8.17
C PHE A 145 -11.26 14.79 9.04
N SER A 146 -10.32 14.44 9.94
CA SER A 146 -10.46 13.27 10.82
C SER A 146 -9.74 13.47 12.17
N SER A 147 -10.18 12.77 13.20
CA SER A 147 -9.57 12.81 14.53
C SER A 147 -8.59 11.65 14.72
N PHE A 148 -7.30 11.90 14.51
CA PHE A 148 -6.24 10.90 14.68
C PHE A 148 -4.89 11.52 15.05
N ARG A 149 -3.99 10.69 15.62
CA ARG A 149 -2.57 11.03 15.79
C ARG A 149 -1.75 10.32 14.72
N THR A 150 -0.59 10.85 14.34
CA THR A 150 0.27 10.22 13.33
C THR A 150 0.57 8.74 13.60
N LYS A 151 0.78 8.36 14.87
CA LYS A 151 0.99 6.95 15.25
C LYS A 151 -0.19 6.02 14.95
N ASP A 152 -1.40 6.55 14.88
CA ASP A 152 -2.60 5.78 14.52
C ASP A 152 -2.55 5.31 13.05
N LEU A 153 -1.72 5.92 12.18
CA LEU A 153 -1.51 5.47 10.80
C LEU A 153 -0.69 4.16 10.69
N LYS A 154 -0.06 3.72 11.79
CA LYS A 154 0.62 2.42 11.88
C LYS A 154 -0.31 1.28 12.33
N ASP A 155 -1.54 1.60 12.70
CA ASP A 155 -2.61 0.62 12.90
C ASP A 155 -3.42 0.56 11.60
N TYR A 156 -3.38 -0.59 10.92
CA TYR A 156 -3.97 -0.71 9.59
C TYR A 156 -5.48 -0.43 9.55
N ARG A 157 -6.21 -0.81 10.60
CA ARG A 157 -7.66 -0.57 10.68
C ARG A 157 -7.94 0.91 10.80
N LYS A 158 -7.20 1.61 11.66
CA LYS A 158 -7.32 3.07 11.82
C LYS A 158 -6.87 3.80 10.56
N PHE A 159 -5.74 3.41 9.97
CA PHE A 159 -5.24 3.95 8.70
C PHE A 159 -6.31 3.89 7.60
N LYS A 160 -6.91 2.72 7.38
CA LYS A 160 -7.98 2.55 6.40
C LYS A 160 -9.19 3.45 6.71
N GLY A 161 -9.57 3.59 7.98
CA GLY A 161 -10.62 4.51 8.40
C GLY A 161 -10.30 5.98 8.09
N ILE A 162 -9.09 6.42 8.41
CA ILE A 162 -8.62 7.79 8.15
C ILE A 162 -8.59 8.08 6.65
N LEU A 163 -8.19 7.11 5.82
CA LEU A 163 -8.18 7.27 4.36
C LEU A 163 -9.62 7.38 3.80
N LEU A 164 -10.58 6.65 4.38
CA LEU A 164 -12.00 6.78 4.04
C LEU A 164 -12.57 8.14 4.48
N ASP A 165 -12.20 8.64 5.65
CA ASP A 165 -12.59 9.98 6.11
C ASP A 165 -12.04 11.06 5.16
N PHE A 166 -10.76 10.94 4.76
CA PHE A 166 -10.13 11.81 3.76
C PHE A 166 -10.90 11.80 2.45
N GLN A 167 -11.20 10.60 1.93
CA GLN A 167 -11.94 10.42 0.69
C GLN A 167 -13.31 11.12 0.75
N ARG A 168 -14.07 10.93 1.84
CA ARG A 168 -15.40 11.55 2.03
C ARG A 168 -15.33 13.06 2.16
N TYR A 169 -14.38 13.56 2.94
CA TYR A 169 -14.22 14.99 3.18
C TYR A 169 -13.97 15.77 1.88
N TYR A 170 -13.15 15.22 0.98
CA TYR A 170 -12.84 15.82 -0.32
C TYR A 170 -13.76 15.39 -1.47
N LYS A 171 -14.82 14.61 -1.19
CA LYS A 171 -15.79 14.11 -2.18
C LYS A 171 -15.14 13.29 -3.30
N LEU A 172 -14.25 12.37 -2.92
CA LEU A 172 -13.44 11.53 -3.80
C LEU A 172 -13.93 10.07 -3.87
N GLU A 173 -15.15 9.79 -3.43
CA GLU A 173 -15.73 8.44 -3.35
C GLU A 173 -15.86 7.73 -4.71
N ARG A 174 -15.78 8.48 -5.81
CA ARG A 174 -15.77 7.93 -7.17
C ARG A 174 -14.46 7.23 -7.55
N PHE A 175 -13.39 7.46 -6.79
CA PHE A 175 -12.07 6.84 -7.00
C PHE A 175 -11.87 5.69 -6.02
N TYR A 176 -11.11 4.68 -6.40
CA TYR A 176 -10.65 3.65 -5.47
C TYR A 176 -9.58 4.21 -4.53
N LEU A 177 -9.46 3.65 -3.33
CA LEU A 177 -8.45 4.09 -2.37
C LEU A 177 -7.02 4.00 -2.93
N LYS A 178 -6.73 2.97 -3.75
CA LYS A 178 -5.44 2.83 -4.45
C LYS A 178 -5.15 4.00 -5.42
N GLU A 179 -6.18 4.57 -6.05
CA GLU A 179 -6.02 5.75 -6.93
C GLU A 179 -5.77 7.02 -6.12
N ILE A 180 -6.33 7.10 -4.90
CA ILE A 180 -6.06 8.20 -3.96
C ILE A 180 -4.62 8.11 -3.44
N ASP A 181 -4.08 6.90 -3.22
CA ASP A 181 -2.69 6.69 -2.83
C ASP A 181 -1.71 7.26 -3.88
N GLN A 182 -2.04 7.18 -5.17
CA GLN A 182 -1.21 7.69 -6.28
C GLN A 182 -1.07 9.22 -6.28
N ILE A 183 -1.98 9.96 -5.65
CA ILE A 183 -1.85 11.42 -5.44
C ILE A 183 -0.58 11.74 -4.63
N SER A 184 -0.15 10.84 -3.74
CA SER A 184 1.02 11.05 -2.90
C SER A 184 2.36 10.94 -3.64
N LEU A 185 2.38 10.35 -4.85
CA LEU A 185 3.59 10.10 -5.62
C LEU A 185 4.15 11.34 -6.34
N VAL A 186 3.35 12.40 -6.50
CA VAL A 186 3.77 13.65 -7.15
C VAL A 186 4.11 14.75 -6.14
N ILE A 187 3.77 14.56 -4.86
CA ILE A 187 4.18 15.44 -3.75
C ILE A 187 5.60 15.06 -3.26
N ARG A 188 6.34 14.26 -4.05
CA ARG A 188 7.70 13.80 -3.75
C ARG A 188 8.75 14.89 -3.88
#